data_AF-A0A951FH44-F1
#
_entry.id   AF-A0A951FH44-F1
#
_cell.length_a   1.000
_cell.length_b   1.000
_cell.length_c   1.000
_cell.angle_alpha   90.00
_cell.angle_beta   90.00
_cell.angle_gamma   90.00
#
_symmetry.space_group_name_H-M   'P 1'
#
loop_
_entity.id
_entity.type
_entity.pdbx_description
1 polymer ?
#
loop_
_entity_poly.entity_id
_entity_poly.type
_entity_poly.pdbx_seq_one_letter_code
_entity_poly.pdbx_strand_id
1 'polypeptide(L)' 'MDFYLAWFDDDRRKSTDLKIQEAVAAYERRFRRPPNVVLINEQDRIDGVSAVRLRPLTYIRPSTFYVGLEEAA' A
#
# COMPACT_ATOMS: atom_id res chain seq x y z
N MET A 1 9.59 3.56 -15.55
CA MET A 1 8.82 2.29 -15.49
C MET A 1 8.52 2.06 -14.04
N ASP A 2 7.30 2.37 -13.65
CA ASP A 2 6.85 2.33 -12.27
C ASP A 2 6.60 0.87 -11.87
N PHE A 3 7.34 0.39 -10.88
CA PHE A 3 7.17 -0.97 -10.37
C PHE A 3 6.22 -0.90 -9.18
N TYR A 4 5.10 -1.62 -9.29
CA TYR A 4 4.17 -1.82 -8.19
C TYR A 4 4.20 -3.27 -7.72
N LEU A 5 4.20 -3.46 -6.41
CA LEU A 5 3.89 -4.72 -5.77
C LEU A 5 2.40 -4.73 -5.41
N ALA A 6 1.66 -5.68 -5.96
CA ALA A 6 0.30 -5.96 -5.50
C ALA A 6 0.37 -6.83 -4.23
N TRP A 7 -0.28 -6.38 -3.17
CA TRP A 7 -0.42 -7.09 -1.91
C TRP A 7 -1.91 -7.22 -1.57
N PHE A 8 -2.37 -8.44 -1.28
CA PHE A 8 -3.75 -8.70 -0.90
C PHE A 8 -3.78 -9.34 0.49
N ASP A 9 -4.51 -8.72 1.41
CA ASP A 9 -4.68 -9.21 2.78
C ASP A 9 -6.10 -8.87 3.27
N ASP A 10 -7.00 -9.87 3.26
CA ASP A 10 -8.38 -9.75 3.74
C ASP A 10 -8.52 -10.06 5.25
N ASP A 11 -7.42 -10.19 6.00
CA ASP A 11 -7.51 -10.51 7.42
C ASP A 11 -8.16 -9.36 8.19
N ARG A 12 -9.40 -9.55 8.62
CA ARG A 12 -10.19 -8.53 9.32
C ARG A 12 -9.71 -8.27 10.76
N ARG A 13 -8.84 -9.12 11.29
CA ARG A 13 -8.23 -8.92 12.63
C ARG A 13 -7.11 -7.90 12.58
N LYS A 14 -6.50 -7.70 11.42
CA LYS A 14 -5.44 -6.71 11.21
C LYS A 14 -6.04 -5.37 10.83
N SER A 15 -5.50 -4.30 11.40
CA SER A 15 -5.80 -2.95 10.91
C SER A 15 -5.22 -2.75 9.51
N THR A 16 -5.86 -1.89 8.72
CA THR A 16 -5.35 -1.50 7.40
C THR A 16 -3.93 -0.96 7.46
N ASP A 17 -3.60 -0.21 8.52
CA ASP A 17 -2.25 0.34 8.72
C ASP A 17 -1.20 -0.78 8.83
N LEU A 18 -1.49 -1.84 9.60
CA LEU A 18 -0.58 -2.99 9.72
C LEU A 18 -0.39 -3.70 8.38
N LYS A 19 -1.48 -3.88 7.62
CA LYS A 19 -1.43 -4.49 6.28
C LYS A 19 -0.56 -3.66 5.31
N ILE A 20 -0.68 -2.34 5.36
CA ILE A 20 0.14 -1.43 4.56
C ILE A 20 1.61 -1.55 4.97
N GLN A 21 1.92 -1.59 6.27
CA GLN A 21 3.29 -1.77 6.76
C GLN A 21 3.91 -3.10 6.29
N GLU A 22 3.14 -4.20 6.35
CA GLU A 22 3.56 -5.51 5.83
C GLU A 22 3.82 -5.45 4.31
N ALA A 23 2.93 -4.81 3.56
CA ALA A 23 3.07 -4.63 2.11
C ALA A 23 4.31 -3.80 1.75
N VAL A 24 4.58 -2.71 2.48
CA VAL A 24 5.78 -1.87 2.33
C VAL A 24 7.05 -2.68 2.61
N ALA A 25 7.08 -3.41 3.73
CA ALA A 25 8.22 -4.26 4.06
C ALA A 25 8.46 -5.35 3.00
N ALA A 26 7.40 -5.93 2.43
CA ALA A 26 7.50 -6.89 1.33
C ALA A 26 8.07 -6.24 0.04
N TYR A 27 7.65 -5.01 -0.28
CA TYR A 27 8.19 -4.24 -1.40
C TYR A 27 9.68 -3.96 -1.22
N GLU A 28 10.08 -3.47 -0.04
CA GLU A 28 11.48 -3.16 0.27
C GLU A 28 12.37 -4.41 0.19
N ARG A 29 11.91 -5.54 0.70
CA ARG A 29 12.64 -6.82 0.62
C ARG A 29 12.82 -7.28 -0.83
N ARG A 30 11.82 -7.04 -1.69
CA ARG A 30 11.84 -7.48 -3.09
C ARG A 30 12.68 -6.56 -3.98
N PHE A 31 12.50 -5.26 -3.85
CA PHE A 31 13.09 -4.25 -4.74
C PHE A 31 14.31 -3.54 -4.15
N ARG A 32 14.64 -3.79 -2.87
CA ARG A 32 15.73 -3.13 -2.12
C ARG A 32 15.66 -1.59 -2.17
N ARG A 33 14.45 -1.04 -2.29
CA ARG A 33 14.17 0.39 -2.36
C ARG A 33 12.91 0.71 -1.54
N PRO A 34 12.90 1.82 -0.79
CA PRO A 34 11.69 2.26 -0.10
C PRO A 34 10.64 2.72 -1.11
N PRO A 35 9.38 2.29 -0.97
CA PRO A 35 8.28 2.85 -1.73
C PRO A 35 7.95 4.25 -1.20
N ASN A 36 7.26 5.06 -2.01
CA ASN A 36 6.78 6.37 -1.58
C ASN A 36 5.25 6.52 -1.70
N VAL A 37 4.58 5.60 -2.38
CA VAL A 37 3.13 5.61 -2.58
C VAL A 37 2.54 4.23 -2.34
N VAL A 38 1.34 4.22 -1.76
CA VAL A 38 0.50 3.03 -1.69
C VAL A 38 -0.88 3.38 -2.21
N LEU A 39 -1.32 2.68 -3.25
CA LEU A 39 -2.67 2.78 -3.76
C LEU A 39 -3.56 1.83 -2.98
N ILE A 40 -4.69 2.33 -2.51
CA ILE A 40 -5.64 1.59 -1.66
C ILE A 40 -7.06 1.76 -2.19
N ASN A 41 -7.98 0.92 -1.76
CA ASN A 41 -9.39 1.21 -1.97
C ASN A 41 -9.86 2.31 -0.99
N GLU A 42 -10.77 3.19 -1.43
CA GLU A 42 -11.32 4.26 -0.58
C GLU A 42 -12.12 3.78 0.64
N GLN A 43 -12.64 2.54 0.60
CA GLN A 43 -13.38 1.90 1.68
C GLN A 43 -12.47 1.33 2.76
N ASP A 44 -11.16 1.19 2.49
CA ASP A 44 -10.20 0.72 3.48
C ASP A 44 -9.99 1.83 4.52
N ARG A 45 -10.46 1.59 5.74
CA ARG A 45 -10.37 2.55 6.84
C ARG A 45 -8.92 2.67 7.31
N ILE A 46 -8.37 3.89 7.30
CA ILE A 46 -7.02 4.18 7.80
C ILE A 46 -7.15 4.95 9.10
N ASP A 47 -6.74 4.33 10.21
CA ASP A 47 -6.83 4.94 11.54
C ASP A 47 -5.51 5.63 11.98
N GLY A 48 -4.44 5.60 11.14
CA GLY A 48 -3.10 6.07 11.49
C GLY A 48 -2.43 6.98 10.45
N VAL A 49 -1.31 7.60 10.84
CA VAL A 49 -0.44 8.37 9.93
C VAL A 49 0.54 7.40 9.28
N SER A 50 0.36 7.15 7.98
CA SER A 50 1.28 6.29 7.24
C SER A 50 2.49 7.09 6.74
N ALA A 51 3.70 6.52 6.83
CA ALA A 51 4.94 7.15 6.40
C ALA A 51 5.06 7.30 4.86
N VAL A 52 4.13 6.69 4.13
CA VAL A 52 4.04 6.68 2.66
C VAL A 52 2.77 7.39 2.22
N ARG A 53 2.80 7.99 1.02
CA ARG A 53 1.63 8.67 0.47
C ARG A 53 0.55 7.64 0.15
N LEU A 54 -0.61 7.76 0.80
CA LEU A 54 -1.76 6.91 0.51
C LEU A 54 -2.61 7.57 -0.59
N ARG A 55 -2.91 6.80 -1.63
CA ARG A 55 -3.75 7.25 -2.75
C ARG A 55 -5.00 6.36 -2.82
N PRO A 56 -6.14 6.82 -2.27
CA PRO A 56 -7.39 6.08 -2.37
C PRO A 56 -7.92 6.12 -3.81
N LEU A 57 -8.36 4.97 -4.31
CA LEU A 57 -8.90 4.80 -5.66
C LEU A 57 -10.15 3.91 -5.62
N THR A 58 -11.15 4.25 -6.42
CA THR A 58 -12.47 3.59 -6.45
C THR A 58 -12.44 2.23 -7.14
N TYR A 59 -11.51 2.04 -8.08
CA TYR A 59 -11.40 0.85 -8.94
C TYR A 59 -10.44 -0.22 -8.40
N ILE A 60 -9.77 0.03 -7.28
CA ILE A 60 -8.99 -0.98 -6.57
C ILE A 60 -9.93 -1.88 -5.79
N ARG A 61 -9.69 -3.19 -5.72
CA ARG A 61 -10.50 -4.07 -4.89
C ARG A 61 -10.20 -3.80 -3.40
N PRO A 62 -11.20 -3.77 -2.50
CA PRO A 62 -10.95 -3.66 -1.05
C PRO A 62 -9.94 -4.69 -0.54
N SER A 63 -9.17 -4.34 0.49
CA SER A 63 -8.09 -5.19 1.01
C SER A 63 -6.97 -5.51 0.00
N THR A 64 -6.85 -4.70 -1.05
CA THR A 64 -5.76 -4.75 -2.04
C THR A 64 -4.94 -3.47 -1.98
N PHE A 65 -3.63 -3.63 -1.85
CA PHE A 65 -2.67 -2.56 -1.67
C PHE A 65 -1.63 -2.63 -2.79
N TYR A 66 -1.52 -1.58 -3.60
CA TYR A 66 -0.48 -1.48 -4.61
C TYR A 66 0.62 -0.57 -4.11
N VAL A 67 1.72 -1.16 -3.68
CA VAL A 67 2.88 -0.45 -3.14
C VAL A 67 3.84 -0.14 -4.28
N GLY A 68 4.23 1.11 -4.43
CA GLY A 68 5.09 1.52 -5.53
C GLY A 68 5.96 2.72 -5.24
N LEU A 69 6.78 3.03 -6.23
CA LEU A 69 7.59 4.24 -6.27
C LEU A 69 7.11 5.08 -7.47
N GLU A 70 6.48 6.21 -7.20
CA GLU A 70 6.16 7.23 -8.21
C GLU A 70 7.24 8.32 -8.18
N GLU A 71 7.87 8.63 -9.31
CA GLU A 71 8.76 9.79 -9.36
C GLU A 71 7.91 11.07 -9.22
N ALA A 72 8.28 11.95 -8.29
CA ALA A 72 7.65 13.27 -8.20
C ALA A 72 8.03 14.03 -9.47
N ALA A 73 7.05 14.23 -10.35
CA ALA A 73 7.17 15.01 -11.58
C ALA A 73 7.54 16.47 -11.30
#